data_AF-A0A955DKF0-F1
#
_entry.id   AF-A0A955DKF0-F1
#
_cell.length_a   1.000
_cell.length_b   1.000
_cell.length_c   1.000
_cell.angle_alpha   90.00
_cell.angle_beta   90.00
_cell.angle_gamma   90.00
#
_symmetry.space_group_name_H-M   'P 1'
#
loop_
_entity.id
_entity.type
_entity.pdbx_description
1 polymer ?
#
loop_
_entity_poly.entity_id
_entity_poly.type
_entity_poly.pdbx_seq_one_letter_code
_entity_poly.pdbx_strand_id
1 'polypeptide(L)'
;MAREITLSMTAGQIATAHPELIPELERLGIDYCCRGNQTLDQAATDAGLRPEEAVRTLIACEPDPAAGPAETIDFAAMSMTELADHLEQTHHVYARETLDRLDTLISKCVAAHGDEEPRLAQLQSTVAALTEDMHDHFIREERVLFPWLRRLERKTEIQGGPPWSVRRPIDCMVHDHDDVGEAFRRIHELTDGLTAPEGACSTWTQCYRLLGDLERDTHRHIHKENNILFPAGIAAEERLGGGPAKKHRRVPTQPGGFTLIELLVVIAIIALLIGIILPALGKARSAGRSVVCLANSHSIATAMTMYADDDRAEHFPTARMPGMAMDGNPPAPFTISWVYLLAPYVGVEATLPDNPTAEEIRAFIERMPVCQCPEDHSQNWDAVMMPRLASYGINAYLTPNHPPYWGVKASQIEFPSRCVLSAELTEEMAMDHFMPMFWGDPPTVANPMIQARQWDASTQLPKVIQHTRHGGERANYVFTDGHAGPHPFSDTWVQVVGETPSRNWYDPKAP
;
A
#
# COMPACT_ATOMS: atom_id res chain seq x y z
N MET A 1 -35.47 18.83 -26.19
CA MET A 1 -36.36 17.65 -26.10
C MET A 1 -36.67 17.44 -24.63
N ALA A 2 -37.89 17.04 -24.26
CA ALA A 2 -38.19 16.74 -22.85
C ALA A 2 -37.33 15.54 -22.41
N ARG A 3 -36.62 15.66 -21.29
CA ARG A 3 -35.85 14.55 -20.73
C ARG A 3 -36.82 13.46 -20.26
N GLU A 4 -36.51 12.21 -20.58
CA GLU A 4 -37.33 11.05 -20.17
C GLU A 4 -36.68 10.42 -18.94
N ILE A 5 -37.12 10.85 -17.75
CA ILE A 5 -36.65 10.34 -16.45
C ILE A 5 -37.82 9.62 -15.76
N THR A 6 -37.59 8.38 -15.33
CA THR A 6 -38.62 7.56 -14.67
C THR A 6 -38.13 7.05 -13.32
N LEU A 7 -39.08 6.72 -12.44
CA LEU A 7 -38.78 6.18 -11.10
C LEU A 7 -38.01 4.86 -11.13
N SER A 8 -38.13 4.10 -12.23
CA SER A 8 -37.43 2.81 -12.41
C SER A 8 -36.00 2.94 -12.91
N MET A 9 -35.58 4.11 -13.41
CA MET A 9 -34.18 4.33 -13.78
C MET A 9 -33.32 4.38 -12.53
N THR A 10 -32.10 3.86 -12.61
CA THR A 10 -31.17 3.98 -11.48
C THR A 10 -30.52 5.36 -11.43
N ALA A 11 -30.12 5.81 -10.24
CA ALA A 11 -29.46 7.11 -10.08
C ALA A 11 -28.18 7.21 -10.95
N GLY A 12 -27.41 6.13 -11.03
CA GLY A 12 -26.24 6.01 -11.91
C GLY A 12 -26.61 6.12 -13.40
N GLN A 13 -27.68 5.46 -13.86
CA GLN A 13 -28.14 5.58 -15.24
C GLN A 13 -28.53 7.02 -15.61
N ILE A 14 -29.16 7.74 -14.69
CA ILE A 14 -29.53 9.15 -14.89
C ILE A 14 -28.26 10.00 -14.99
N ALA A 15 -27.29 9.82 -14.09
CA ALA A 15 -26.03 10.56 -14.11
C ALA A 15 -25.19 10.28 -15.37
N THR A 16 -25.19 9.04 -15.87
CA THR A 16 -24.50 8.69 -17.11
C THR A 16 -25.21 9.24 -18.35
N ALA A 17 -26.55 9.17 -18.42
CA ALA A 17 -27.32 9.65 -19.57
C ALA A 17 -27.47 11.18 -19.61
N HIS A 18 -27.45 11.82 -18.44
CA HIS A 18 -27.61 13.26 -18.25
C HIS A 18 -26.55 13.81 -17.28
N PRO A 19 -25.27 13.88 -17.68
CA PRO A 19 -24.19 14.38 -16.81
C PRO A 19 -24.44 15.80 -16.30
N GLU A 20 -25.22 16.60 -17.04
CA GLU A 20 -25.61 17.95 -16.64
C GLU A 20 -26.54 17.98 -15.42
N LEU A 21 -27.15 16.85 -15.05
CA LEU A 21 -28.01 16.71 -13.86
C LEU A 21 -27.23 16.32 -12.60
N ILE A 22 -25.95 15.98 -12.71
CA ILE A 22 -25.12 15.61 -11.54
C ILE A 22 -25.17 16.67 -10.43
N PRO A 23 -25.00 17.99 -10.69
CA PRO A 23 -25.11 19.00 -9.64
C PRO A 23 -26.48 19.03 -8.96
N GLU A 24 -27.56 18.74 -9.70
CA GLU A 24 -28.91 18.71 -9.14
C GLU A 24 -29.15 17.44 -8.32
N LEU A 25 -28.58 16.30 -8.74
CA LEU A 25 -28.59 15.06 -7.94
C LEU A 25 -27.84 15.26 -6.61
N GLU A 26 -26.67 15.91 -6.65
CA GLU A 26 -25.89 16.30 -5.46
C GLU A 26 -26.71 17.22 -4.54
N ARG A 27 -27.37 18.25 -5.11
CA ARG A 27 -28.22 19.19 -4.36
C ARG A 27 -29.41 18.50 -3.68
N LEU A 28 -29.94 17.45 -4.29
CA LEU A 28 -31.05 16.65 -3.76
C LEU A 28 -30.58 15.59 -2.76
N GLY A 29 -29.27 15.41 -2.56
CA GLY A 29 -28.73 14.36 -1.70
C GLY A 29 -28.93 12.95 -2.27
N ILE A 30 -29.10 12.82 -3.59
CA ILE A 30 -29.29 11.54 -4.27
C ILE A 30 -27.92 10.95 -4.59
N ASP A 31 -27.61 9.79 -4.00
CA ASP A 31 -26.36 9.06 -4.24
C ASP A 31 -26.38 8.36 -5.61
N TYR A 32 -25.78 9.03 -6.60
CA TYR A 32 -25.64 8.54 -7.97
C TYR A 32 -24.34 7.76 -8.21
N CYS A 33 -23.47 7.66 -7.20
CA CYS A 33 -22.11 7.15 -7.32
C CYS A 33 -21.94 5.79 -6.63
N CYS A 34 -21.91 5.72 -5.30
CA CYS A 34 -21.77 4.48 -4.53
C CYS A 34 -23.01 3.60 -4.67
N ARG A 35 -24.20 4.19 -4.47
CA ARG A 35 -25.49 3.52 -4.64
C ARG A 35 -26.18 3.80 -5.98
N GLY A 36 -25.39 4.05 -7.03
CA GLY A 36 -25.89 4.34 -8.38
C GLY A 36 -26.76 3.24 -9.00
N ASN A 37 -26.77 2.03 -8.44
CA ASN A 37 -27.64 0.92 -8.84
C ASN A 37 -29.06 0.96 -8.24
N GLN A 38 -29.31 1.81 -7.23
CA GLN A 38 -30.64 2.02 -6.67
C GLN A 38 -31.51 2.76 -7.68
N THR A 39 -32.78 2.36 -7.74
CA THR A 39 -33.79 3.09 -8.53
C THR A 39 -33.98 4.50 -7.99
N LEU A 40 -34.36 5.46 -8.83
CA LEU A 40 -34.65 6.83 -8.42
C LEU A 40 -35.73 6.87 -7.33
N ASP A 41 -36.68 5.93 -7.33
CA ASP A 41 -37.65 5.74 -6.26
C ASP A 41 -37.00 5.49 -4.89
N GLN A 42 -36.08 4.52 -4.84
CA GLN A 42 -35.34 4.17 -3.63
C GLN A 42 -34.41 5.30 -3.21
N ALA A 43 -33.62 5.84 -4.14
CA ALA A 43 -32.63 6.86 -3.84
C ALA A 43 -33.28 8.18 -3.37
N ALA A 44 -34.43 8.56 -3.95
CA ALA A 44 -35.20 9.71 -3.48
C ALA A 44 -35.77 9.47 -2.08
N THR A 45 -36.28 8.27 -1.80
CA THR A 45 -36.80 7.90 -0.48
C THR A 45 -35.70 7.92 0.59
N ASP A 46 -34.53 7.37 0.26
CA ASP A 46 -33.35 7.36 1.15
C ASP A 46 -32.85 8.79 1.43
N ALA A 47 -32.96 9.69 0.46
CA ALA A 47 -32.68 11.12 0.61
C ALA A 47 -33.79 11.91 1.35
N GLY A 48 -34.86 11.25 1.80
CA GLY A 48 -35.99 11.89 2.49
C GLY A 48 -36.91 12.71 1.58
N LEU A 49 -36.84 12.50 0.26
CA LEU A 49 -37.66 13.17 -0.75
C LEU A 49 -38.87 12.34 -1.14
N ARG A 50 -39.88 12.99 -1.70
CA ARG A 50 -40.97 12.29 -2.40
C ARG A 50 -40.48 11.90 -3.81
N PRO A 51 -40.54 10.62 -4.21
CA PRO A 51 -40.02 10.17 -5.50
C PRO A 51 -40.52 10.96 -6.71
N GLU A 52 -41.82 11.29 -6.76
CA GLU A 52 -42.42 12.04 -7.87
C GLU A 52 -42.00 13.52 -7.89
N GLU A 53 -41.57 14.07 -6.75
CA GLU A 53 -41.02 15.41 -6.66
C GLU A 53 -39.57 15.44 -7.15
N ALA A 54 -38.76 14.43 -6.84
CA ALA A 54 -37.43 14.26 -7.41
C ALA A 54 -37.47 14.19 -8.95
N VAL A 55 -38.35 13.36 -9.53
CA VAL A 55 -38.52 13.26 -10.99
C VAL A 55 -38.88 14.62 -11.60
N ARG A 56 -39.88 15.31 -11.04
CA ARG A 56 -40.30 16.62 -11.55
C ARG A 56 -39.16 17.65 -11.47
N THR A 57 -38.37 17.61 -10.41
CA THR A 57 -37.25 18.53 -10.20
C THR A 57 -36.15 18.29 -11.23
N LEU A 58 -35.76 17.03 -11.46
CA LEU A 58 -34.74 16.67 -12.46
C LEU A 58 -35.18 16.96 -13.90
N ILE A 59 -36.47 16.76 -14.22
CA ILE A 59 -37.02 17.10 -15.54
C ILE A 59 -37.05 18.62 -15.76
N ALA A 60 -37.37 19.39 -14.72
CA ALA A 60 -37.48 20.84 -14.79
C ALA A 60 -36.14 21.57 -14.66
N CYS A 61 -35.06 20.87 -14.28
CA CYS A 61 -33.73 21.44 -14.11
C CYS A 61 -33.19 21.94 -15.46
N GLU A 62 -33.09 23.25 -15.64
CA GLU A 62 -32.44 23.83 -16.82
C GLU A 62 -30.92 23.90 -16.58
N PRO A 63 -30.08 23.65 -17.61
CA PRO A 63 -28.64 23.85 -17.49
C PRO A 63 -28.34 25.29 -17.09
N ASP A 64 -27.41 25.49 -16.17
CA ASP A 64 -26.98 26.84 -15.77
C ASP A 64 -26.41 27.59 -16.99
N PRO A 65 -27.02 28.70 -17.43
CA PRO A 65 -26.52 29.48 -18.57
C PRO A 65 -25.17 30.18 -18.29
N ALA A 66 -24.73 30.25 -17.03
CA ALA A 66 -23.42 30.79 -16.63
C ALA A 66 -22.30 29.74 -16.65
N ALA A 67 -22.63 28.45 -16.61
CA ALA A 67 -21.71 27.42 -17.01
C ALA A 67 -21.49 27.59 -18.52
N GLY A 68 -20.26 27.93 -18.94
CA GLY A 68 -19.93 28.03 -20.37
C GLY A 68 -20.27 26.73 -21.10
N PRO A 69 -20.04 26.62 -22.42
CA PRO A 69 -20.13 25.35 -23.12
C PRO A 69 -19.06 24.43 -22.52
N ALA A 70 -19.39 23.72 -21.44
CA ALA A 70 -18.64 22.58 -21.00
C ALA A 70 -18.73 21.63 -22.18
N GLU A 71 -17.60 21.40 -22.86
CA GLU A 71 -17.42 20.17 -23.61
C GLU A 71 -17.81 19.06 -22.64
N THR A 72 -19.05 18.58 -22.80
CA THR A 72 -19.62 17.57 -21.94
C THR A 72 -18.98 16.30 -22.46
N ILE A 73 -17.79 16.00 -21.93
CA ILE A 73 -17.02 14.82 -22.31
C ILE A 73 -17.93 13.63 -22.06
N ASP A 74 -18.30 12.93 -23.13
CA ASP A 74 -19.11 11.72 -23.05
C ASP A 74 -18.23 10.58 -22.56
N PHE A 75 -18.08 10.48 -21.24
CA PHE A 75 -17.29 9.42 -20.59
C PHE A 75 -17.83 8.02 -20.91
N ALA A 76 -19.12 7.89 -21.24
CA ALA A 76 -19.71 6.60 -21.62
C ALA A 76 -19.27 6.13 -23.01
N ALA A 77 -18.78 7.04 -23.85
CA ALA A 77 -18.23 6.74 -25.18
C ALA A 77 -16.72 6.43 -25.17
N MET A 78 -16.02 6.69 -24.06
CA MET A 78 -14.59 6.41 -23.93
C MET A 78 -14.29 4.91 -23.90
N SER A 79 -13.11 4.53 -24.40
CA SER A 79 -12.54 3.19 -24.17
C SER A 79 -12.21 2.99 -22.68
N MET A 80 -12.07 1.73 -22.25
CA MET A 80 -11.64 1.44 -20.88
C MET A 80 -10.25 2.00 -20.59
N THR A 81 -9.36 1.99 -21.60
CA THR A 81 -8.02 2.58 -21.47
C THR A 81 -8.11 4.10 -21.29
N GLU A 82 -8.85 4.81 -22.15
CA GLU A 82 -8.98 6.27 -22.05
C GLU A 82 -9.64 6.70 -20.74
N LEU A 83 -10.67 5.98 -20.30
CA LEU A 83 -11.36 6.29 -19.05
C LEU A 83 -10.45 6.05 -17.84
N ALA A 84 -9.73 4.92 -17.79
CA ALA A 84 -8.77 4.66 -16.71
C ALA A 84 -7.66 5.72 -16.66
N ASP A 85 -7.10 6.10 -17.81
CA ASP A 85 -6.07 7.14 -17.89
C ASP A 85 -6.62 8.50 -17.43
N HIS A 86 -7.87 8.84 -17.78
CA HIS A 86 -8.55 10.05 -17.31
C HIS A 86 -8.73 10.03 -15.78
N LEU A 87 -9.13 8.90 -15.20
CA LEU A 87 -9.31 8.74 -13.75
C LEU A 87 -8.01 8.97 -12.98
N GLU A 88 -6.93 8.31 -13.41
CA GLU A 88 -5.61 8.46 -12.81
C GLU A 88 -5.14 9.92 -12.88
N GLN A 89 -5.21 10.55 -14.06
CA GLN A 89 -4.63 11.87 -14.30
C GLN A 89 -5.47 13.02 -13.74
N THR A 90 -6.80 12.85 -13.64
CA THR A 90 -7.69 13.91 -13.19
C THR A 90 -8.04 13.76 -11.73
N HIS A 91 -8.49 12.57 -11.32
CA HIS A 91 -9.07 12.35 -10.00
C HIS A 91 -8.03 11.90 -8.98
N HIS A 92 -7.18 10.92 -9.30
CA HIS A 92 -6.22 10.41 -8.32
C HIS A 92 -5.13 11.44 -7.98
N VAL A 93 -4.61 12.14 -8.99
CA VAL A 93 -3.64 13.23 -8.78
C VAL A 93 -4.26 14.35 -7.93
N TYR A 94 -5.46 14.82 -8.30
CA TYR A 94 -6.15 15.88 -7.56
C TYR A 94 -6.45 15.49 -6.11
N ALA A 95 -6.94 14.26 -5.89
CA ALA A 95 -7.28 13.78 -4.56
C ALA A 95 -6.04 13.72 -3.65
N ARG A 96 -4.91 13.16 -4.13
CA ARG A 96 -3.65 13.11 -3.37
C ARG A 96 -3.17 14.51 -2.96
N GLU A 97 -3.07 15.42 -3.92
CA GLU A 97 -2.64 16.80 -3.65
C GLU A 97 -3.60 17.53 -2.68
N THR A 98 -4.89 17.25 -2.80
CA THR A 98 -5.92 17.86 -1.96
C THR A 98 -5.89 17.32 -0.54
N LEU A 99 -5.71 16.00 -0.35
CA LEU A 99 -5.59 15.34 0.94
C LEU A 99 -4.33 15.81 1.70
N ASP A 100 -3.17 15.92 1.02
CA ASP A 100 -1.94 16.46 1.60
C ASP A 100 -2.13 17.91 2.11
N ARG A 101 -2.83 18.71 1.30
CA ARG A 101 -3.14 20.10 1.68
C ARG A 101 -4.14 20.16 2.84
N LEU A 102 -5.13 19.27 2.86
CA LEU A 102 -6.11 19.17 3.95
C LEU A 102 -5.44 18.80 5.26
N ASP A 103 -4.50 17.84 5.27
CA ASP A 103 -3.76 17.47 6.47
C ASP A 103 -3.05 18.68 7.10
N THR A 104 -2.37 19.48 6.26
CA THR A 104 -1.72 20.71 6.71
C THR A 104 -2.71 21.73 7.27
N LEU A 105 -3.86 21.92 6.60
CA LEU A 105 -4.87 22.91 7.02
C LEU A 105 -5.59 22.49 8.31
N ILE A 106 -5.98 21.23 8.43
CA ILE A 106 -6.66 20.69 9.61
C ILE A 106 -5.72 20.73 10.81
N SER A 107 -4.46 20.32 10.65
CA SER A 107 -3.45 20.39 11.71
C SER A 107 -3.29 21.81 12.26
N LYS A 108 -3.29 22.84 11.39
CA LYS A 108 -3.28 24.24 11.80
C LYS A 108 -4.56 24.66 12.53
N CYS A 109 -5.72 24.18 12.08
CA CYS A 109 -7.00 24.46 12.76
C CYS A 109 -7.04 23.83 14.15
N VAL A 110 -6.61 22.57 14.30
CA VAL A 110 -6.51 21.87 15.60
C VAL A 110 -5.55 22.61 16.52
N ALA A 111 -4.38 23.01 16.04
CA ALA A 111 -3.40 23.75 16.86
C ALA A 111 -3.91 25.11 17.34
N ALA A 112 -4.74 25.80 16.54
CA ALA A 112 -5.25 27.13 16.87
C ALA A 112 -6.56 27.11 17.67
N HIS A 113 -7.42 26.10 17.44
CA HIS A 113 -8.82 26.10 17.91
C HIS A 113 -9.23 24.79 18.60
N GLY A 114 -8.34 23.80 18.73
CA GLY A 114 -8.68 22.47 19.27
C GLY A 114 -9.15 22.46 20.72
N ASP A 115 -8.72 23.45 21.53
CA ASP A 115 -9.20 23.61 22.91
C ASP A 115 -10.65 24.11 22.97
N GLU A 116 -11.06 24.94 22.00
CA GLU A 116 -12.40 25.55 21.93
C GLU A 116 -13.38 24.65 21.15
N GLU A 117 -12.90 23.95 20.12
CA GLU A 117 -13.69 23.03 19.29
C GLU A 117 -13.03 21.64 19.23
N PRO A 118 -13.35 20.75 20.19
CA PRO A 118 -12.82 19.39 20.23
C PRO A 118 -13.19 18.51 19.02
N ARG A 119 -14.24 18.87 18.25
CA ARG A 119 -14.60 18.14 17.02
C ARG A 119 -13.51 18.23 15.95
N LEU A 120 -12.65 19.26 15.97
CA LEU A 120 -11.54 19.39 15.03
C LEU A 120 -10.53 18.25 15.14
N ALA A 121 -10.26 17.74 16.35
CA ALA A 121 -9.40 16.59 16.54
C ALA A 121 -10.01 15.30 15.95
N GLN A 122 -11.34 15.14 16.08
CA GLN A 122 -12.06 14.02 15.46
C GLN A 122 -12.12 14.14 13.94
N LEU A 123 -12.23 15.37 13.42
CA LEU A 123 -12.16 15.65 11.99
C LEU A 123 -10.77 15.28 11.45
N GLN A 124 -9.70 15.66 12.15
CA GLN A 124 -8.33 15.30 11.79
C GLN A 124 -8.14 13.79 11.72
N SER A 125 -8.59 13.04 12.74
CA SER A 125 -8.48 11.58 12.71
C SER A 125 -9.32 10.94 11.60
N THR A 126 -10.50 11.50 11.30
CA THR A 126 -11.38 10.99 10.23
C THR A 126 -10.75 11.23 8.85
N VAL A 127 -10.20 12.43 8.62
CA VAL A 127 -9.54 12.76 7.35
C VAL A 127 -8.24 11.99 7.19
N ALA A 128 -7.46 11.78 8.27
CA ALA A 128 -6.25 10.96 8.21
C ALA A 128 -6.56 9.50 7.82
N ALA A 129 -7.61 8.90 8.39
CA ALA A 129 -8.06 7.56 8.01
C ALA A 129 -8.53 7.52 6.54
N LEU A 130 -9.33 8.51 6.12
CA LEU A 130 -9.76 8.64 4.72
C LEU A 130 -8.55 8.76 3.77
N THR A 131 -7.52 9.51 4.13
CA THR A 131 -6.28 9.64 3.33
C THR A 131 -5.59 8.29 3.16
N GLU A 132 -5.45 7.51 4.23
CA GLU A 132 -4.84 6.17 4.19
C GLU A 132 -5.66 5.24 3.29
N ASP A 133 -6.97 5.17 3.51
CA ASP A 133 -7.88 4.32 2.74
C ASP A 133 -7.88 4.67 1.25
N MET A 134 -7.94 5.96 0.90
CA MET A 134 -7.91 6.43 -0.50
C MET A 134 -6.56 6.16 -1.16
N HIS A 135 -5.43 6.33 -0.46
CA HIS A 135 -4.11 6.01 -1.02
C HIS A 135 -3.96 4.52 -1.32
N ASP A 136 -4.34 3.67 -0.38
CA ASP A 136 -4.30 2.21 -0.54
C ASP A 136 -5.23 1.73 -1.64
N HIS A 137 -6.40 2.37 -1.76
CA HIS A 137 -7.38 2.12 -2.81
C HIS A 137 -6.82 2.47 -4.21
N PHE A 138 -6.28 3.67 -4.41
CA PHE A 138 -5.69 4.08 -5.69
C PHE A 138 -4.52 3.18 -6.12
N ILE A 139 -3.68 2.71 -5.18
CA ILE A 139 -2.58 1.79 -5.49
C ILE A 139 -3.12 0.47 -6.07
N ARG A 140 -4.21 -0.07 -5.51
CA ARG A 140 -4.85 -1.30 -6.03
C ARG A 140 -5.40 -1.08 -7.43
N GLU A 141 -5.97 0.08 -7.70
CA GLU A 141 -6.50 0.42 -9.01
C GLU A 141 -5.40 0.57 -10.06
N GLU A 142 -4.44 1.45 -9.79
CA GLU A 142 -3.36 1.81 -10.72
C GLU A 142 -2.41 0.64 -11.01
N ARG A 143 -2.11 -0.20 -10.01
CA ARG A 143 -1.15 -1.30 -10.16
C ARG A 143 -1.77 -2.63 -10.53
N VAL A 144 -3.07 -2.82 -10.30
CA VAL A 144 -3.74 -4.12 -10.50
C VAL A 144 -4.96 -4.01 -11.39
N LEU A 145 -6.00 -3.28 -10.96
CA LEU A 145 -7.30 -3.33 -11.64
C LEU A 145 -7.26 -2.65 -13.01
N PHE A 146 -6.80 -1.41 -13.10
CA PHE A 146 -6.77 -0.65 -14.36
C PHE A 146 -5.84 -1.27 -15.41
N PRO A 147 -4.59 -1.70 -15.10
CA PRO A 147 -3.77 -2.45 -16.05
C PRO A 147 -4.48 -3.68 -16.62
N TRP A 148 -5.28 -4.36 -15.79
CA TRP A 148 -6.02 -5.52 -16.25
C TRP A 148 -7.25 -5.17 -17.09
N LEU A 149 -8.01 -4.13 -16.74
CA LEU A 149 -9.10 -3.61 -17.56
C LEU A 149 -8.60 -3.19 -18.95
N ARG A 150 -7.47 -2.47 -19.02
CA ARG A 150 -6.77 -2.11 -20.28
C ARG A 150 -6.42 -3.34 -21.13
N ARG A 151 -6.03 -4.45 -20.49
CA ARG A 151 -5.76 -5.73 -21.18
C ARG A 151 -7.02 -6.42 -21.69
N LEU A 152 -8.13 -6.38 -20.94
CA LEU A 152 -9.41 -6.95 -21.37
C LEU A 152 -9.96 -6.28 -22.64
N GLU A 153 -9.62 -5.01 -22.86
CA GLU A 153 -9.92 -4.29 -24.10
C GLU A 153 -9.16 -4.84 -25.32
N ARG A 154 -7.89 -5.22 -25.12
CA ARG A 154 -7.00 -5.74 -26.16
C ARG A 154 -7.16 -7.26 -26.33
N LYS A 155 -8.10 -7.67 -27.19
CA LYS A 155 -8.47 -9.08 -27.48
C LYS A 155 -7.31 -10.04 -27.85
N THR A 156 -6.11 -9.55 -28.13
CA THR A 156 -4.95 -10.35 -28.61
C THR A 156 -3.93 -10.71 -27.51
N GLU A 157 -4.06 -10.22 -26.27
CA GLU A 157 -3.02 -10.33 -25.23
C GLU A 157 -3.45 -11.08 -23.95
N ILE A 158 -4.43 -11.98 -24.05
CA ILE A 158 -4.81 -12.83 -22.92
C ILE A 158 -4.08 -14.17 -22.99
N GLN A 159 -2.75 -14.13 -22.83
CA GLN A 159 -1.98 -15.22 -22.25
C GLN A 159 -1.66 -14.85 -20.81
N GLY A 160 -2.43 -15.39 -19.86
CA GLY A 160 -2.20 -15.22 -18.42
C GLY A 160 -2.82 -13.95 -17.82
N GLY A 161 -4.00 -14.10 -17.23
CA GLY A 161 -4.51 -13.21 -16.18
C GLY A 161 -4.47 -13.94 -14.82
N PRO A 162 -4.74 -13.25 -13.70
CA PRO A 162 -4.96 -13.92 -12.41
C PRO A 162 -6.02 -15.04 -12.56
N PRO A 163 -5.97 -16.13 -11.78
CA PRO A 163 -6.94 -17.25 -11.88
C PRO A 163 -8.39 -16.89 -11.51
N TRP A 164 -8.72 -15.61 -11.32
CA TRP A 164 -10.01 -15.12 -10.83
C TRP A 164 -10.60 -14.08 -11.78
N SER A 165 -11.94 -13.98 -11.77
CA SER A 165 -12.73 -13.00 -12.52
C SER A 165 -12.53 -11.56 -12.03
N VAL A 166 -12.69 -10.58 -12.92
CA VAL A 166 -12.58 -9.13 -12.63
C VAL A 166 -13.62 -8.65 -11.63
N ARG A 167 -14.71 -9.41 -11.50
CA ARG A 167 -15.79 -9.14 -10.57
C ARG A 167 -15.33 -9.08 -9.12
N ARG A 168 -14.41 -9.96 -8.67
CA ARG A 168 -13.99 -9.96 -7.26
C ARG A 168 -13.21 -8.71 -6.85
N PRO A 169 -12.16 -8.30 -7.59
CA PRO A 169 -11.50 -7.02 -7.32
C PRO A 169 -12.45 -5.83 -7.42
N ILE A 170 -13.35 -5.80 -8.41
CA ILE A 170 -14.38 -4.75 -8.54
C ILE A 170 -15.30 -4.73 -7.31
N ASP A 171 -15.79 -5.88 -6.83
CA ASP A 171 -16.65 -5.96 -5.66
C ASP A 171 -15.93 -5.40 -4.41
N CYS A 172 -14.60 -5.59 -4.30
CA CYS A 172 -13.80 -4.96 -3.25
C CYS A 172 -13.71 -3.43 -3.42
N MET A 173 -13.47 -2.92 -4.63
CA MET A 173 -13.39 -1.46 -4.85
C MET A 173 -14.73 -0.78 -4.55
N VAL A 174 -15.85 -1.39 -4.96
CA VAL A 174 -17.20 -0.89 -4.63
C VAL A 174 -17.44 -0.86 -3.12
N HIS A 175 -16.90 -1.82 -2.37
CA HIS A 175 -16.99 -1.78 -0.91
C HIS A 175 -16.17 -0.63 -0.31
N ASP A 176 -14.94 -0.42 -0.80
CA ASP A 176 -14.12 0.72 -0.39
C ASP A 176 -14.84 2.06 -0.69
N HIS A 177 -15.57 2.16 -1.81
CA HIS A 177 -16.38 3.34 -2.17
C HIS A 177 -17.50 3.62 -1.17
N ASP A 178 -18.15 2.58 -0.65
CA ASP A 178 -19.15 2.73 0.41
C ASP A 178 -18.52 3.25 1.71
N ASP A 179 -17.32 2.76 2.06
CA ASP A 179 -16.57 3.21 3.25
C ASP A 179 -16.10 4.67 3.12
N VAL A 180 -15.64 5.08 1.93
CA VAL A 180 -15.32 6.49 1.61
C VAL A 180 -16.57 7.37 1.75
N GLY A 181 -17.74 6.92 1.29
CA GLY A 181 -19.00 7.63 1.46
C GLY A 181 -19.41 7.77 2.94
N GLU A 182 -19.14 6.75 3.77
CA GLU A 182 -19.31 6.81 5.22
C GLU A 182 -18.41 7.86 5.87
N ALA A 183 -17.14 7.92 5.46
CA ALA A 183 -16.19 8.91 5.95
C ALA A 183 -16.64 10.35 5.63
N PHE A 184 -17.12 10.62 4.41
CA PHE A 184 -17.66 11.94 4.06
C PHE A 184 -18.91 12.30 4.87
N ARG A 185 -19.82 11.36 5.11
CA ARG A 185 -20.97 11.62 5.99
C ARG A 185 -20.52 11.95 7.41
N ARG A 186 -19.52 11.24 7.93
CA ARG A 186 -18.95 11.54 9.24
C ARG A 186 -18.31 12.94 9.26
N ILE A 187 -17.64 13.34 8.18
CA ILE A 187 -17.10 14.70 8.03
C ILE A 187 -18.24 15.72 8.07
N HIS A 188 -19.36 15.51 7.36
CA HIS A 188 -20.54 16.40 7.42
C HIS A 188 -21.09 16.54 8.83
N GLU A 189 -21.20 15.45 9.60
CA GLU A 189 -21.65 15.50 11.00
C GLU A 189 -20.71 16.31 11.90
N LEU A 190 -19.40 16.17 11.70
CA LEU A 190 -18.39 16.87 12.49
C LEU A 190 -18.27 18.36 12.16
N THR A 191 -18.73 18.75 10.96
CA THR A 191 -18.54 20.09 10.39
C THR A 191 -19.84 20.87 10.19
N ASP A 192 -20.95 20.38 10.73
CA ASP A 192 -22.28 20.97 10.57
C ASP A 192 -22.62 21.21 9.08
N GLY A 193 -22.36 20.19 8.25
CA GLY A 193 -22.54 20.24 6.80
C GLY A 193 -21.53 21.14 6.10
N LEU A 194 -20.26 21.11 6.54
CA LEU A 194 -19.18 21.99 6.06
C LEU A 194 -19.47 23.49 6.26
N THR A 195 -20.22 23.83 7.31
CA THR A 195 -20.54 25.22 7.67
C THR A 195 -19.60 25.71 8.77
N ALA A 196 -18.71 26.63 8.44
CA ALA A 196 -17.77 27.18 9.42
C ALA A 196 -18.50 28.03 10.49
N PRO A 197 -18.12 27.91 11.79
CA PRO A 197 -18.77 28.66 12.86
C PRO A 197 -18.48 30.16 12.81
N GLU A 198 -19.30 30.95 13.50
CA GLU A 198 -19.12 32.40 13.62
C GLU A 198 -17.80 32.71 14.35
N GLY A 199 -16.86 33.37 13.66
CA GLY A 199 -15.51 33.64 14.16
C GLY A 199 -14.42 32.68 13.63
N ALA A 200 -14.75 31.72 12.77
CA ALA A 200 -13.78 30.85 12.12
C ALA A 200 -12.73 31.64 11.32
N CYS A 201 -11.46 31.28 11.47
CA CYS A 201 -10.38 31.92 10.72
C CYS A 201 -10.43 31.53 9.22
N SER A 202 -9.68 32.27 8.38
CA SER A 202 -9.61 32.01 6.95
C SER A 202 -9.08 30.60 6.61
N THR A 203 -8.18 30.06 7.43
CA THR A 203 -7.64 28.69 7.31
C THR A 203 -8.74 27.64 7.47
N TRP A 204 -9.60 27.81 8.48
CA TRP A 204 -10.73 26.91 8.74
C TRP A 204 -11.74 26.97 7.61
N THR A 205 -12.12 28.18 7.18
CA THR A 205 -13.04 28.35 6.04
C THR A 205 -12.48 27.73 4.77
N GLN A 206 -11.18 27.88 4.51
CA GLN A 206 -10.52 27.23 3.37
C GLN A 206 -10.52 25.71 3.49
N CYS A 207 -10.31 25.16 4.69
CA CYS A 207 -10.35 23.73 4.94
C CYS A 207 -11.71 23.13 4.56
N TYR A 208 -12.82 23.72 5.03
CA TYR A 208 -14.16 23.20 4.76
C TYR A 208 -14.53 23.30 3.27
N ARG A 209 -14.12 24.40 2.62
CA ARG A 209 -14.29 24.54 1.16
C ARG A 209 -13.54 23.42 0.42
N LEU A 210 -12.31 23.13 0.83
CA LEU A 210 -11.48 22.11 0.19
C LEU A 210 -12.00 20.68 0.45
N LEU A 211 -12.54 20.41 1.64
CA LEU A 211 -13.25 19.15 1.93
C LEU A 211 -14.45 18.95 0.99
N GLY A 212 -15.25 20.00 0.79
CA GLY A 212 -16.38 19.92 -0.12
C GLY A 212 -15.97 19.80 -1.59
N ASP A 213 -14.86 20.44 -1.99
CA ASP A 213 -14.29 20.27 -3.34
C ASP A 213 -13.83 18.82 -3.56
N LEU A 214 -13.12 18.24 -2.58
CA LEU A 214 -12.68 16.84 -2.59
C LEU A 214 -13.86 15.88 -2.70
N GLU A 215 -14.88 16.03 -1.84
CA GLU A 215 -16.06 15.18 -1.84
C GLU A 215 -16.76 15.15 -3.21
N ARG A 216 -16.95 16.32 -3.83
CA ARG A 216 -17.59 16.41 -5.16
C ARG A 216 -16.74 15.75 -6.24
N ASP A 217 -15.42 15.89 -6.19
CA ASP A 217 -14.55 15.21 -7.15
C ASP A 217 -14.56 13.69 -6.94
N THR A 218 -14.50 13.22 -5.70
CA THR A 218 -14.56 11.81 -5.34
C THR A 218 -15.88 11.16 -5.76
N HIS A 219 -17.03 11.83 -5.59
CA HIS A 219 -18.31 11.30 -6.09
C HIS A 219 -18.34 11.17 -7.63
N ARG A 220 -17.75 12.13 -8.34
CA ARG A 220 -17.61 12.07 -9.81
C ARG A 220 -16.65 10.97 -10.24
N HIS A 221 -15.58 10.77 -9.49
CA HIS A 221 -14.63 9.67 -9.67
C HIS A 221 -15.36 8.33 -9.56
N ILE A 222 -15.93 8.05 -8.38
CA ILE A 222 -16.64 6.80 -8.08
C ILE A 222 -17.77 6.54 -9.08
N HIS A 223 -18.48 7.57 -9.54
CA HIS A 223 -19.51 7.41 -10.56
C HIS A 223 -18.96 6.82 -11.86
N LYS A 224 -17.85 7.36 -12.37
CA LYS A 224 -17.21 6.89 -13.60
C LYS A 224 -16.73 5.46 -13.46
N GLU A 225 -16.33 5.04 -12.26
CA GLU A 225 -15.92 3.68 -11.99
C GLU A 225 -17.10 2.72 -11.90
N ASN A 226 -17.98 2.95 -10.91
CA ASN A 226 -19.09 2.07 -10.58
C ASN A 226 -20.09 1.92 -11.71
N ASN A 227 -20.32 3.00 -12.49
CA ASN A 227 -21.41 3.03 -13.47
C ASN A 227 -20.91 2.92 -14.92
N ILE A 228 -19.61 3.11 -15.19
CA ILE A 228 -19.06 3.10 -16.55
C ILE A 228 -17.92 2.08 -16.69
N LEU A 229 -16.79 2.30 -16.02
CA LEU A 229 -15.57 1.51 -16.21
C LEU A 229 -15.72 0.06 -15.73
N PHE A 230 -16.23 -0.16 -14.50
CA PHE A 230 -16.37 -1.49 -13.93
C PHE A 230 -17.40 -2.36 -14.67
N PRO A 231 -18.61 -1.84 -15.02
CA PRO A 231 -19.53 -2.58 -15.87
C PRO A 231 -18.93 -2.92 -17.25
N ALA A 232 -18.17 -2.01 -17.85
CA ALA A 232 -17.50 -2.27 -19.13
C ALA A 232 -16.47 -3.41 -19.02
N GLY A 233 -15.71 -3.46 -17.92
CA GLY A 233 -14.76 -4.52 -17.60
C GLY A 233 -15.40 -5.89 -17.45
N ILE A 234 -16.48 -5.98 -16.66
CA ILE A 234 -17.25 -7.22 -16.50
C ILE A 234 -17.80 -7.70 -17.85
N ALA A 235 -18.40 -6.79 -18.62
CA ALA A 235 -18.94 -7.13 -19.93
C ALA A 235 -17.84 -7.57 -20.91
N ALA A 236 -16.64 -7.00 -20.82
CA ALA A 236 -15.49 -7.42 -21.63
C ALA A 236 -15.03 -8.84 -21.28
N GLU A 237 -14.92 -9.16 -20.00
CA GLU A 237 -14.58 -10.51 -19.52
C GLU A 237 -15.64 -11.56 -19.93
N GLU A 238 -16.93 -11.25 -19.79
CA GLU A 238 -18.02 -12.14 -20.20
C GLU A 238 -17.97 -12.47 -21.70
N ARG A 239 -17.63 -11.48 -22.54
CA ARG A 239 -17.45 -11.68 -23.99
C ARG A 239 -16.26 -12.59 -24.33
N LEU A 240 -15.29 -12.74 -23.44
CA LEU A 240 -14.04 -13.49 -23.66
C LEU A 240 -14.09 -14.95 -23.19
N GLY A 241 -15.19 -15.42 -22.58
CA GLY A 241 -15.42 -16.84 -22.32
C GLY A 241 -15.70 -17.26 -20.87
N GLY A 242 -16.01 -16.33 -19.97
CA GLY A 242 -16.59 -16.66 -18.66
C GLY A 242 -18.04 -17.14 -18.81
N GLY A 243 -18.27 -18.46 -18.76
CA GLY A 243 -19.62 -19.04 -18.78
C GLY A 243 -20.53 -18.50 -17.65
N PRO A 244 -21.85 -18.51 -17.81
CA PRO A 244 -22.77 -17.73 -16.98
C PRO A 244 -22.77 -18.24 -15.53
N ALA A 245 -22.53 -17.32 -14.59
CA ALA A 245 -22.78 -17.52 -13.17
C ALA A 245 -24.25 -17.90 -12.95
N LYS A 246 -24.51 -18.99 -12.23
CA LYS A 246 -25.86 -19.47 -11.89
C LYS A 246 -26.57 -18.42 -11.02
N LYS A 247 -27.65 -17.83 -11.54
CA LYS A 247 -28.54 -16.93 -10.79
C LYS A 247 -29.25 -17.70 -9.67
N HIS A 248 -28.94 -17.40 -8.40
CA HIS A 248 -29.76 -17.85 -7.28
C HIS A 248 -31.05 -17.01 -7.20
N ARG A 249 -32.20 -17.69 -7.25
CA ARG A 249 -33.53 -17.08 -7.17
C ARG A 249 -33.85 -16.71 -5.73
N ARG A 250 -34.02 -15.42 -5.42
CA ARG A 250 -34.52 -14.96 -4.11
C ARG A 250 -36.02 -15.25 -3.97
N VAL A 251 -36.42 -15.82 -2.83
CA VAL A 251 -37.81 -16.00 -2.41
C VAL A 251 -38.18 -14.81 -1.50
N PRO A 252 -39.33 -14.16 -1.67
CA PRO A 252 -39.76 -13.08 -0.78
C PRO A 252 -40.30 -13.67 0.54
N THR A 253 -39.70 -13.32 1.68
CA THR A 253 -40.20 -13.65 3.02
C THR A 253 -40.78 -12.38 3.66
N GLN A 254 -42.01 -12.47 4.16
CA GLN A 254 -42.67 -11.43 4.94
C GLN A 254 -41.95 -11.17 6.27
N PRO A 255 -42.02 -9.95 6.83
CA PRO A 255 -41.28 -9.58 8.04
C PRO A 255 -41.94 -10.18 9.29
N GLY A 256 -41.38 -11.27 9.80
CA GLY A 256 -41.58 -11.71 11.19
C GLY A 256 -40.57 -11.00 12.10
N GLY A 257 -41.03 -10.41 13.21
CA GLY A 257 -40.15 -9.84 14.22
C GLY A 257 -39.34 -10.94 14.91
N PHE A 258 -38.03 -10.69 15.10
CA PHE A 258 -37.11 -11.61 15.78
C PHE A 258 -37.52 -11.85 17.23
N THR A 259 -37.54 -13.11 17.66
CA THR A 259 -37.71 -13.50 19.06
C THR A 259 -36.39 -13.37 19.83
N LEU A 260 -36.47 -13.20 21.16
CA LEU A 260 -35.31 -13.11 22.04
C LEU A 260 -34.41 -14.36 21.98
N ILE A 261 -34.99 -15.53 21.76
CA ILE A 261 -34.24 -16.78 21.60
C ILE A 261 -33.44 -16.77 20.28
N GLU A 262 -34.06 -16.31 19.19
CA GLU A 262 -33.36 -16.21 17.89
C GLU A 262 -32.21 -15.22 17.95
N LEU A 263 -32.38 -14.07 18.61
CA LEU A 263 -31.30 -13.10 18.80
C LEU A 263 -30.14 -13.69 19.60
N LEU A 264 -30.42 -14.42 20.69
CA LEU A 264 -29.40 -15.09 21.50
C LEU A 264 -28.63 -16.16 20.72
N VAL A 265 -29.32 -16.94 19.89
CA VAL A 265 -28.67 -17.94 19.02
C VAL A 265 -27.80 -17.25 17.97
N VAL A 266 -28.28 -16.16 17.36
CA VAL A 266 -27.51 -15.41 16.35
C VAL A 266 -26.24 -14.81 16.95
N ILE A 267 -26.30 -14.15 18.10
CA ILE A 267 -25.07 -13.62 18.73
C ILE A 267 -24.11 -14.75 19.15
N ALA A 268 -24.63 -15.92 19.57
CA ALA A 268 -23.80 -17.07 19.90
C ALA A 268 -23.09 -17.64 18.66
N ILE A 269 -23.80 -17.72 17.53
CA ILE A 269 -23.22 -18.13 16.24
C ILE A 269 -22.20 -17.08 15.77
N ILE A 270 -22.50 -15.78 15.84
CA ILE A 270 -21.57 -14.71 15.49
C ILE A 270 -20.31 -14.79 16.36
N ALA A 271 -20.45 -14.94 17.68
CA ALA A 271 -19.30 -15.08 18.59
C ALA A 271 -18.45 -16.31 18.27
N LEU A 272 -19.08 -17.46 17.97
CA LEU A 272 -18.39 -18.67 17.54
C LEU A 272 -17.66 -18.46 16.19
N LEU A 273 -18.33 -17.86 15.21
CA LEU A 273 -17.77 -17.58 13.89
C LEU A 273 -16.60 -16.60 13.99
N ILE A 274 -16.73 -15.51 14.76
CA ILE A 274 -15.64 -14.57 15.05
C ILE A 274 -14.46 -15.31 15.71
N GLY A 275 -14.74 -16.21 16.66
CA GLY A 275 -13.71 -17.04 17.31
C GLY A 275 -12.91 -17.93 16.35
N ILE A 276 -13.51 -18.34 15.23
CA ILE A 276 -12.84 -19.12 14.17
C ILE A 276 -12.17 -18.19 13.13
N ILE A 277 -12.81 -17.07 12.80
CA ILE A 277 -12.37 -16.14 11.75
C ILE A 277 -11.15 -15.32 12.20
N LEU A 278 -11.09 -14.85 13.45
CA LEU A 278 -9.98 -14.00 13.91
C LEU A 278 -8.60 -14.67 13.80
N PRO A 279 -8.39 -15.93 14.23
CA PRO A 279 -7.11 -16.61 14.02
C PRO A 279 -6.77 -16.83 12.54
N ALA A 280 -7.78 -17.10 11.71
CA ALA A 280 -7.58 -17.28 10.27
C ALA A 280 -7.19 -15.97 9.58
N LEU A 281 -7.82 -14.86 9.96
CA LEU A 281 -7.52 -13.53 9.45
C LEU A 281 -6.12 -13.06 9.89
N GLY A 282 -5.72 -13.35 11.13
CA GLY A 282 -4.36 -13.07 11.60
C GLY A 282 -3.30 -13.80 10.78
N LYS A 283 -3.49 -15.10 10.50
CA LYS A 283 -2.61 -15.87 9.63
C LYS A 283 -2.60 -15.36 8.19
N ALA A 284 -3.75 -14.96 7.64
CA ALA A 284 -3.83 -14.39 6.30
C ALA A 284 -3.09 -13.05 6.19
N ARG A 285 -3.20 -12.18 7.21
CA ARG A 285 -2.46 -10.91 7.29
C ARG A 285 -0.95 -11.14 7.38
N SER A 286 -0.49 -12.03 8.27
CA SER A 286 0.94 -12.36 8.39
C SER A 286 1.49 -12.97 7.09
N ALA A 287 0.73 -13.85 6.44
CA ALA A 287 1.09 -14.36 5.11
C ALA A 287 1.18 -13.23 4.07
N GLY A 288 0.24 -12.29 4.05
CA GLY A 288 0.29 -11.12 3.16
C GLY A 288 1.52 -10.25 3.42
N ARG A 289 1.83 -9.98 4.69
CA ARG A 289 3.03 -9.22 5.08
C ARG A 289 4.33 -9.94 4.73
N SER A 290 4.36 -11.28 4.79
CA SER A 290 5.52 -12.07 4.36
C SER A 290 5.83 -11.90 2.86
N VAL A 291 4.79 -11.79 2.03
CA VAL A 291 4.92 -11.51 0.59
C VAL A 291 5.50 -10.11 0.38
N VAL A 292 5.06 -9.11 1.16
CA VAL A 292 5.64 -7.77 1.13
C VAL A 292 7.11 -7.80 1.52
N CYS A 293 7.48 -8.51 2.59
CA CYS A 293 8.87 -8.60 3.01
C CYS A 293 9.78 -9.22 1.95
N LEU A 294 9.32 -10.27 1.27
CA LEU A 294 10.06 -10.88 0.16
C LEU A 294 10.19 -9.94 -1.05
N ALA A 295 9.11 -9.21 -1.39
CA ALA A 295 9.14 -8.21 -2.46
C ALA A 295 10.11 -7.05 -2.15
N ASN A 296 10.16 -6.62 -0.89
CA ASN A 296 11.12 -5.63 -0.41
C ASN A 296 12.56 -6.14 -0.54
N SER A 297 12.85 -7.38 -0.12
CA SER A 297 14.18 -7.99 -0.31
C SER A 297 14.60 -8.02 -1.78
N HIS A 298 13.71 -8.41 -2.68
CA HIS A 298 13.98 -8.40 -4.12
C HIS A 298 14.21 -6.97 -4.66
N SER A 299 13.43 -6.00 -4.20
CA SER A 299 13.57 -4.58 -4.60
C SER A 299 14.91 -4.00 -4.15
N ILE A 300 15.34 -4.31 -2.92
CA ILE A 300 16.65 -3.94 -2.40
C ILE A 300 17.77 -4.53 -3.26
N ALA A 301 17.69 -5.83 -3.59
CA ALA A 301 18.70 -6.47 -4.43
C ALA A 301 18.74 -5.89 -5.85
N THR A 302 17.58 -5.58 -6.44
CA THR A 302 17.50 -4.89 -7.73
C THR A 302 18.21 -3.53 -7.66
N ALA A 303 17.96 -2.75 -6.61
CA ALA A 303 18.64 -1.48 -6.38
C ALA A 303 20.17 -1.66 -6.19
N MET A 304 20.61 -2.72 -5.52
CA MET A 304 22.03 -3.04 -5.38
C MET A 304 22.71 -3.36 -6.70
N THR A 305 22.04 -4.12 -7.57
CA THR A 305 22.54 -4.41 -8.92
C THR A 305 22.62 -3.14 -9.75
N MET A 306 21.58 -2.30 -9.74
CA MET A 306 21.59 -1.00 -10.44
C MET A 306 22.72 -0.11 -9.94
N TYR A 307 22.94 -0.06 -8.61
CA TYR A 307 24.05 0.68 -8.03
C TYR A 307 25.41 0.15 -8.51
N ALA A 308 25.59 -1.18 -8.54
CA ALA A 308 26.83 -1.78 -8.99
C ALA A 308 27.09 -1.53 -10.49
N ASP A 309 26.04 -1.50 -11.30
CA ASP A 309 26.13 -1.18 -12.73
C ASP A 309 26.51 0.29 -12.99
N ASP A 310 26.00 1.21 -12.15
CA ASP A 310 26.34 2.64 -12.21
C ASP A 310 27.73 2.95 -11.61
N ASP A 311 28.18 2.15 -10.63
CA ASP A 311 29.51 2.25 -10.06
C ASP A 311 30.57 1.84 -11.08
N ARG A 312 31.46 2.77 -11.43
CA ARG A 312 32.54 2.51 -12.41
C ARG A 312 33.49 1.39 -12.01
N ALA A 313 33.50 1.01 -10.74
CA ALA A 313 34.34 -0.04 -10.22
C ALA A 313 33.57 -1.38 -10.03
N GLU A 314 32.29 -1.43 -10.41
CA GLU A 314 31.38 -2.58 -10.35
C GLU A 314 31.19 -3.17 -8.94
N HIS A 315 31.28 -2.33 -7.90
CA HIS A 315 31.15 -2.80 -6.52
C HIS A 315 29.73 -2.68 -5.99
N PHE A 316 29.38 -3.63 -5.11
CA PHE A 316 28.20 -3.52 -4.27
C PHE A 316 28.32 -2.34 -3.29
N PRO A 317 27.19 -1.79 -2.82
CA PRO A 317 27.22 -0.69 -1.86
C PRO A 317 27.87 -1.10 -0.53
N THR A 318 28.34 -0.10 0.20
CA THR A 318 29.15 -0.29 1.40
C THR A 318 28.31 -0.76 2.59
N ALA A 319 28.66 -1.91 3.19
CA ALA A 319 28.13 -2.38 4.47
C ALA A 319 28.81 -1.63 5.60
N ARG A 320 28.12 -0.72 6.28
CA ARG A 320 28.73 0.04 7.36
C ARG A 320 27.69 0.55 8.33
N MET A 321 27.90 0.19 9.60
CA MET A 321 27.20 0.81 10.73
C MET A 321 27.62 2.28 10.88
N PRO A 322 26.70 3.23 10.70
CA PRO A 322 26.91 4.64 11.06
C PRO A 322 27.11 4.77 12.57
N GLY A 323 27.93 5.72 13.02
CA GLY A 323 28.08 6.02 14.45
C GLY A 323 29.06 5.15 15.27
N MET A 324 29.61 4.07 14.72
CA MET A 324 30.67 3.28 15.38
C MET A 324 32.06 3.80 15.01
N ALA A 325 32.80 4.28 16.03
CA ALA A 325 34.23 4.54 15.94
C ALA A 325 34.99 3.21 16.03
N MET A 326 35.77 2.87 14.99
CA MET A 326 36.67 1.72 15.00
C MET A 326 38.11 2.24 15.03
N ASP A 327 38.95 1.64 15.87
CA ASP A 327 40.42 1.82 15.87
C ASP A 327 40.91 3.28 15.92
N GLY A 328 40.27 4.11 16.75
CA GLY A 328 40.68 5.51 16.95
C GLY A 328 40.29 6.48 15.84
N ASN A 329 39.48 6.04 14.87
CA ASN A 329 38.89 6.92 13.86
C ASN A 329 37.51 7.45 14.29
N PRO A 330 37.11 8.66 13.85
CA PRO A 330 35.79 9.21 14.11
C PRO A 330 34.68 8.30 13.52
N PRO A 331 33.45 8.36 14.07
CA PRO A 331 32.31 7.62 13.54
C PRO A 331 32.15 7.93 12.05
N ALA A 332 31.90 6.90 11.26
CA ALA A 332 31.76 7.06 9.83
C ALA A 332 30.44 7.77 9.49
N PRO A 333 30.43 8.66 8.46
CA PRO A 333 29.22 9.36 8.08
C PRO A 333 28.15 8.39 7.60
N PHE A 334 26.87 8.68 7.87
CA PHE A 334 25.74 7.85 7.40
C PHE A 334 25.72 7.70 5.87
N THR A 335 26.26 8.68 5.15
CA THR A 335 26.23 8.78 3.69
C THR A 335 26.98 7.68 2.95
N ILE A 336 27.75 6.84 3.65
CA ILE A 336 28.41 5.67 3.07
C ILE A 336 27.69 4.35 3.39
N SER A 337 26.59 4.37 4.13
CA SER A 337 25.77 3.17 4.36
C SER A 337 25.04 2.79 3.08
N TRP A 338 24.91 1.49 2.82
CA TRP A 338 24.14 0.99 1.68
C TRP A 338 22.70 1.52 1.68
N VAL A 339 22.08 1.71 2.85
CA VAL A 339 20.72 2.26 2.96
C VAL A 339 20.67 3.67 2.36
N TYR A 340 21.66 4.52 2.65
CA TYR A 340 21.75 5.85 2.04
C TYR A 340 22.05 5.79 0.55
N LEU A 341 23.03 4.97 0.16
CA LEU A 341 23.52 4.87 -1.22
C LEU A 341 22.44 4.35 -2.19
N LEU A 342 21.52 3.52 -1.70
CA LEU A 342 20.42 2.98 -2.51
C LEU A 342 19.19 3.87 -2.60
N ALA A 343 19.08 4.93 -1.79
CA ALA A 343 17.91 5.81 -1.80
C ALA A 343 17.50 6.29 -3.20
N PRO A 344 18.41 6.79 -4.07
CA PRO A 344 18.03 7.23 -5.41
C PRO A 344 17.46 6.11 -6.29
N TYR A 345 17.92 4.87 -6.08
CA TYR A 345 17.50 3.69 -6.86
C TYR A 345 16.13 3.14 -6.43
N VAL A 346 15.62 3.60 -5.29
CA VAL A 346 14.28 3.29 -4.79
C VAL A 346 13.35 4.52 -4.81
N GLY A 347 13.73 5.58 -5.53
CA GLY A 347 12.90 6.77 -5.73
C GLY A 347 12.95 7.79 -4.60
N VAL A 348 13.97 7.75 -3.74
CA VAL A 348 14.13 8.65 -2.59
C VAL A 348 15.36 9.53 -2.78
N GLU A 349 15.21 10.85 -2.59
CA GLU A 349 16.35 11.76 -2.66
C GLU A 349 17.30 11.55 -1.47
N ALA A 350 18.59 11.36 -1.78
CA ALA A 350 19.67 11.19 -0.81
C ALA A 350 20.12 12.56 -0.25
N THR A 351 19.33 13.11 0.67
CA THR A 351 19.52 14.44 1.25
C THR A 351 19.71 14.36 2.77
N LEU A 352 20.93 14.06 3.21
CA LEU A 352 21.31 14.20 4.62
C LEU A 352 22.55 15.10 4.76
N PRO A 353 22.65 15.88 5.84
CA PRO A 353 23.89 16.59 6.16
C PRO A 353 25.02 15.59 6.44
N ASP A 354 26.28 16.03 6.36
CA ASP A 354 27.47 15.15 6.55
C ASP A 354 27.48 14.45 7.92
N ASN A 355 26.89 15.07 8.95
CA ASN A 355 26.73 14.53 10.30
C ASN A 355 25.27 14.64 10.74
N PRO A 356 24.39 13.74 10.27
CA PRO A 356 22.97 13.79 10.60
C PRO A 356 22.73 13.33 12.04
N THR A 357 21.74 13.94 12.67
CA THR A 357 21.20 13.53 13.97
C THR A 357 20.41 12.21 13.84
N ALA A 358 20.17 11.53 14.97
CA ALA A 358 19.37 10.30 14.98
C ALA A 358 17.93 10.53 14.44
N GLU A 359 17.35 11.70 14.71
CA GLU A 359 16.02 12.09 14.20
C GLU A 359 16.03 12.27 12.67
N GLU A 360 17.06 12.91 12.11
CA GLU A 360 17.22 13.06 10.66
C GLU A 360 17.43 11.70 9.97
N ILE A 361 18.20 10.80 10.58
CA ILE A 361 18.37 9.42 10.10
C ILE A 361 17.03 8.69 10.11
N ARG A 362 16.24 8.82 11.18
CA ARG A 362 14.91 8.20 11.30
C ARG A 362 13.96 8.70 10.21
N ALA A 363 13.85 10.02 10.07
CA ALA A 363 13.02 10.64 9.03
C ALA A 363 13.46 10.22 7.62
N PHE A 364 14.76 10.01 7.41
CA PHE A 364 15.27 9.46 6.16
C PHE A 364 14.81 8.03 5.91
N ILE A 365 14.92 7.15 6.90
CA ILE A 365 14.52 5.73 6.81
C ILE A 365 13.00 5.59 6.61
N GLU A 366 12.19 6.45 7.23
CA GLU A 366 10.73 6.47 7.05
C GLU A 366 10.31 6.73 5.60
N ARG A 367 11.12 7.49 4.83
CA ARG A 367 10.91 7.67 3.39
C ARG A 367 11.33 6.46 2.56
N MET A 368 11.98 5.45 3.17
CA MET A 368 12.43 4.22 2.54
C MET A 368 11.70 2.99 3.10
N PRO A 369 10.37 2.87 2.90
CA PRO A 369 9.59 1.75 3.43
C PRO A 369 10.06 0.38 2.91
N VAL A 370 10.74 0.35 1.75
CA VAL A 370 11.37 -0.86 1.19
C VAL A 370 12.42 -1.48 2.13
N CYS A 371 13.06 -0.69 2.99
CA CYS A 371 14.04 -1.19 3.96
C CYS A 371 13.39 -1.82 5.19
N GLN A 372 12.07 -1.69 5.36
CA GLN A 372 11.34 -2.20 6.52
C GLN A 372 10.47 -3.39 6.13
N CYS A 373 10.61 -4.48 6.88
CA CYS A 373 9.69 -5.61 6.80
C CYS A 373 8.51 -5.34 7.75
N PRO A 374 7.24 -5.39 7.29
CA PRO A 374 6.07 -5.18 8.15
C PRO A 374 5.91 -6.15 9.33
N GLU A 375 6.62 -7.28 9.35
CA GLU A 375 6.65 -8.22 10.48
C GLU A 375 7.94 -8.08 11.32
N ASP A 376 8.69 -6.99 11.17
CA ASP A 376 9.86 -6.69 11.99
C ASP A 376 9.47 -5.84 13.21
N HIS A 377 9.38 -6.49 14.36
CA HIS A 377 8.98 -5.86 15.62
C HIS A 377 10.18 -5.45 16.49
N SER A 378 11.34 -5.24 15.88
CA SER A 378 12.56 -4.80 16.57
C SER A 378 12.33 -3.55 17.43
N GLN A 379 12.78 -3.59 18.68
CA GLN A 379 12.79 -2.41 19.55
C GLN A 379 13.91 -1.42 19.17
N ASN A 380 14.83 -1.83 18.29
CA ASN A 380 15.98 -1.02 17.91
C ASN A 380 15.65 0.05 16.85
N TRP A 381 14.43 0.07 16.28
CA TRP A 381 14.00 1.12 15.35
C TRP A 381 14.06 2.52 15.98
N ASP A 382 13.71 2.62 17.26
CA ASP A 382 13.72 3.89 18.00
C ASP A 382 14.95 4.02 18.94
N ALA A 383 15.96 3.15 18.79
CA ALA A 383 17.14 3.19 19.65
C ALA A 383 18.05 4.37 19.31
N VAL A 384 18.41 5.16 20.32
CA VAL A 384 19.23 6.38 20.14
C VAL A 384 20.69 6.07 19.80
N MET A 385 21.26 5.00 20.38
CA MET A 385 22.69 4.70 20.27
C MET A 385 23.04 3.82 19.06
N MET A 386 22.19 2.84 18.76
CA MET A 386 22.36 1.95 17.61
C MET A 386 20.99 1.75 16.95
N PRO A 387 20.48 2.77 16.22
CA PRO A 387 19.22 2.66 15.52
C PRO A 387 19.31 1.59 14.43
N ARG A 388 18.26 0.78 14.32
CA ARG A 388 18.10 -0.15 13.22
C ARG A 388 17.79 0.63 11.94
N LEU A 389 18.54 0.35 10.87
CA LEU A 389 18.41 1.06 9.60
C LEU A 389 17.55 0.33 8.59
N ALA A 390 17.53 -1.00 8.67
CA ALA A 390 16.79 -1.86 7.78
C ALA A 390 16.48 -3.20 8.46
N SER A 391 15.41 -3.84 8.03
CA SER A 391 15.06 -5.23 8.39
C SER A 391 15.97 -6.28 7.73
N TYR A 392 16.75 -5.83 6.75
CA TYR A 392 17.57 -6.64 5.86
C TYR A 392 19.02 -6.26 6.03
N GLY A 393 19.90 -7.24 5.87
CA GLY A 393 21.35 -7.04 5.90
C GLY A 393 21.95 -7.49 4.60
N ILE A 394 23.14 -6.98 4.30
CA ILE A 394 23.94 -7.43 3.15
C ILE A 394 25.12 -8.28 3.58
N ASN A 395 25.65 -9.05 2.64
CA ASN A 395 26.87 -9.79 2.82
C ASN A 395 28.07 -8.84 2.82
N ALA A 396 28.71 -8.70 3.98
CA ALA A 396 29.79 -7.74 4.17
C ALA A 396 31.00 -8.00 3.25
N TYR A 397 31.24 -9.24 2.83
CA TYR A 397 32.42 -9.58 2.02
C TYR A 397 32.27 -9.21 0.54
N LEU A 398 31.07 -8.83 0.11
CA LEU A 398 30.84 -8.27 -1.23
C LEU A 398 31.16 -6.76 -1.28
N THR A 399 31.27 -6.11 -0.12
CA THR A 399 31.35 -4.64 -0.04
C THR A 399 32.80 -4.14 -0.06
N PRO A 400 33.05 -2.90 -0.54
CA PRO A 400 34.40 -2.39 -0.77
C PRO A 400 35.22 -2.11 0.50
N ASN A 401 34.60 -2.23 1.68
CA ASN A 401 35.20 -1.87 2.97
C ASN A 401 35.46 -3.06 3.90
N HIS A 402 35.30 -4.30 3.42
CA HIS A 402 35.52 -5.48 4.24
C HIS A 402 36.69 -6.33 3.73
N PRO A 403 37.70 -6.63 4.58
CA PRO A 403 38.79 -7.53 4.20
C PRO A 403 38.30 -8.97 4.00
N PRO A 404 38.99 -9.78 3.18
CA PRO A 404 40.21 -9.47 2.43
C PRO A 404 39.93 -8.91 1.04
N TYR A 405 38.67 -8.93 0.61
CA TYR A 405 38.32 -8.66 -0.78
C TYR A 405 38.31 -7.18 -1.11
N TRP A 406 37.91 -6.32 -0.15
CA TRP A 406 37.82 -4.87 -0.36
C TRP A 406 36.99 -4.53 -1.60
N GLY A 407 35.91 -5.29 -1.81
CA GLY A 407 35.01 -5.16 -2.95
C GLY A 407 35.18 -6.29 -3.94
N VAL A 408 34.16 -7.16 -4.03
CA VAL A 408 34.07 -8.17 -5.08
C VAL A 408 33.23 -7.57 -6.19
N LYS A 409 33.75 -7.57 -7.42
CA LYS A 409 32.95 -7.11 -8.56
C LYS A 409 31.82 -8.09 -8.83
N ALA A 410 30.64 -7.60 -9.19
CA ALA A 410 29.52 -8.46 -9.55
C ALA A 410 29.91 -9.48 -10.65
N SER A 411 30.72 -9.04 -11.63
CA SER A 411 31.26 -9.86 -12.72
C SER A 411 32.27 -10.94 -12.28
N GLN A 412 32.82 -10.86 -11.07
CA GLN A 412 33.80 -11.82 -10.53
C GLN A 412 33.15 -12.94 -9.71
N ILE A 413 31.83 -12.90 -9.52
CA ILE A 413 31.12 -13.91 -8.75
C ILE A 413 30.93 -15.15 -9.62
N GLU A 414 31.59 -16.25 -9.24
CA GLU A 414 31.60 -17.49 -10.01
C GLU A 414 30.23 -18.20 -10.02
N PHE A 415 29.51 -18.17 -8.89
CA PHE A 415 28.19 -18.80 -8.75
C PHE A 415 27.13 -17.82 -8.24
N PRO A 416 26.62 -16.92 -9.10
CA PRO A 416 25.68 -15.88 -8.69
C PRO A 416 24.38 -16.41 -8.06
N SER A 417 23.92 -17.59 -8.50
CA SER A 417 22.71 -18.23 -7.96
C SER A 417 22.94 -18.97 -6.63
N ARG A 418 24.08 -18.78 -5.97
CA ARG A 418 24.43 -19.43 -4.68
C ARG A 418 25.03 -18.46 -3.69
N CYS A 419 25.73 -17.44 -4.19
CA CYS A 419 26.25 -16.36 -3.38
C CYS A 419 25.10 -15.53 -2.81
N VAL A 420 24.94 -15.54 -1.49
CA VAL A 420 23.94 -14.72 -0.79
C VAL A 420 24.38 -13.26 -0.84
N LEU A 421 23.53 -12.41 -1.42
CA LEU A 421 23.68 -10.96 -1.46
C LEU A 421 23.12 -10.31 -0.19
N SER A 422 21.88 -10.66 0.15
CA SER A 422 21.12 -10.07 1.25
C SER A 422 20.23 -11.10 1.94
N ALA A 423 19.90 -10.86 3.19
CA ALA A 423 19.03 -11.71 3.99
C ALA A 423 18.33 -10.89 5.09
N GLU A 424 17.23 -11.43 5.61
CA GLU A 424 16.51 -10.83 6.73
C GLU A 424 17.31 -10.94 8.04
N LEU A 425 17.45 -9.81 8.75
CA LEU A 425 18.16 -9.77 10.03
C LEU A 425 17.21 -9.98 11.20
N THR A 426 17.73 -10.63 12.26
CA THR A 426 17.01 -10.79 13.53
C THR A 426 16.64 -9.45 14.13
N GLU A 427 15.56 -9.43 14.91
CA GLU A 427 15.02 -8.21 15.53
C GLU A 427 15.95 -7.64 16.60
N GLU A 428 16.78 -8.48 17.22
CA GLU A 428 17.76 -8.08 18.24
C GLU A 428 19.00 -7.42 17.62
N MET A 429 19.20 -7.54 16.31
CA MET A 429 20.39 -7.06 15.64
C MET A 429 20.24 -5.59 15.21
N ALA A 430 21.25 -4.77 15.48
CA ALA A 430 21.34 -3.38 15.01
C ALA A 430 22.35 -3.18 13.88
N MET A 431 23.07 -4.24 13.47
CA MET A 431 23.97 -4.20 12.32
C MET A 431 23.18 -4.14 11.00
N ASP A 432 23.81 -3.62 9.96
CA ASP A 432 23.27 -3.51 8.60
C ASP A 432 23.77 -4.62 7.65
N HIS A 433 24.53 -5.58 8.18
CA HIS A 433 25.17 -6.65 7.42
C HIS A 433 25.38 -7.92 8.25
N PHE A 434 25.60 -9.03 7.56
CA PHE A 434 26.01 -10.31 8.13
C PHE A 434 27.36 -10.75 7.54
N MET A 435 28.03 -11.65 8.25
CA MET A 435 29.38 -12.11 7.90
C MET A 435 29.42 -13.65 7.82
N PRO A 436 29.16 -14.24 6.64
CA PRO A 436 29.01 -15.69 6.48
C PRO A 436 30.19 -16.54 6.92
N MET A 437 31.43 -16.04 6.82
CA MET A 437 32.64 -16.73 7.30
C MET A 437 32.63 -17.11 8.80
N PHE A 438 31.78 -16.48 9.61
CA PHE A 438 31.65 -16.79 11.04
C PHE A 438 30.57 -17.84 11.33
N TRP A 439 29.89 -18.36 10.30
CA TRP A 439 28.91 -19.44 10.45
C TRP A 439 29.62 -20.79 10.53
N GLY A 440 29.20 -21.64 11.47
CA GLY A 440 29.84 -22.91 11.77
C GLY A 440 31.15 -22.79 12.53
N ASP A 441 32.09 -23.69 12.23
CA ASP A 441 33.48 -23.61 12.69
C ASP A 441 34.27 -22.75 11.71
N PRO A 442 34.58 -21.48 11.99
CA PRO A 442 35.23 -20.56 11.06
C PRO A 442 36.71 -20.91 10.87
N PRO A 443 37.39 -20.30 9.87
CA PRO A 443 38.83 -20.44 9.72
C PRO A 443 39.58 -20.08 11.02
N THR A 444 40.73 -20.71 11.27
CA THR A 444 41.54 -20.48 12.50
C THR A 444 42.02 -19.03 12.69
N VAL A 445 41.89 -18.18 11.66
CA VAL A 445 42.21 -16.75 11.68
C VAL A 445 41.03 -15.85 12.08
N ALA A 446 39.83 -16.42 12.24
CA ALA A 446 38.62 -15.68 12.57
C ALA A 446 38.59 -15.31 14.06
N ASN A 447 38.08 -14.12 14.37
CA ASN A 447 37.95 -13.64 15.74
C ASN A 447 36.89 -14.44 16.53
N PRO A 448 37.25 -15.18 17.59
CA PRO A 448 36.29 -16.03 18.33
C PRO A 448 35.16 -15.23 19.00
N MET A 449 35.41 -13.98 19.39
CA MET A 449 34.39 -13.12 19.98
C MET A 449 33.32 -12.74 18.95
N ILE A 450 33.73 -12.48 17.70
CA ILE A 450 32.79 -12.15 16.62
C ILE A 450 32.02 -13.39 16.23
N GLN A 451 32.67 -14.56 16.15
CA GLN A 451 32.00 -15.83 15.91
C GLN A 451 30.89 -16.10 16.93
N ALA A 452 31.16 -15.91 18.23
CA ALA A 452 30.16 -16.12 19.28
C ALA A 452 28.91 -15.23 19.15
N ARG A 453 29.05 -14.05 18.51
CA ARG A 453 27.93 -13.14 18.19
C ARG A 453 27.18 -13.54 16.92
N GLN A 454 27.85 -14.19 15.98
CA GLN A 454 27.28 -14.55 14.68
C GLN A 454 26.65 -15.94 14.66
N TRP A 455 27.15 -16.87 15.47
CA TRP A 455 26.82 -18.29 15.40
C TRP A 455 26.26 -18.85 16.71
N ASP A 456 25.25 -19.71 16.60
CA ASP A 456 24.75 -20.55 17.68
C ASP A 456 25.09 -22.02 17.41
N ALA A 457 26.07 -22.54 18.16
CA ALA A 457 26.51 -23.91 18.04
C ALA A 457 25.45 -24.94 18.49
N SER A 458 24.48 -24.53 19.33
CA SER A 458 23.44 -25.45 19.84
C SER A 458 22.36 -25.73 18.80
N THR A 459 21.97 -24.71 18.04
CA THR A 459 20.96 -24.81 16.98
C THR A 459 21.56 -25.01 15.59
N GLN A 460 22.88 -24.82 15.45
CA GLN A 460 23.59 -24.82 14.16
C GLN A 460 23.02 -23.79 13.18
N LEU A 461 22.62 -22.62 13.70
CA LEU A 461 22.05 -21.51 12.93
C LEU A 461 22.80 -20.20 13.18
N PRO A 462 22.84 -19.28 12.20
CA PRO A 462 23.28 -17.92 12.43
C PRO A 462 22.34 -17.17 13.37
N LYS A 463 22.90 -16.49 14.37
CA LYS A 463 22.16 -15.61 15.29
C LYS A 463 21.68 -14.31 14.65
N VAL A 464 22.26 -13.96 13.51
CA VAL A 464 22.05 -12.67 12.84
C VAL A 464 20.96 -12.74 11.78
N ILE A 465 20.59 -13.94 11.34
CA ILE A 465 19.58 -14.15 10.30
C ILE A 465 18.26 -14.56 10.94
N GLN A 466 17.16 -13.97 10.45
CA GLN A 466 15.83 -14.18 10.98
C GLN A 466 15.13 -15.39 10.33
N HIS A 467 15.10 -16.51 11.02
CA HIS A 467 14.57 -17.78 10.50
C HIS A 467 13.10 -18.05 10.85
N THR A 468 12.48 -17.22 11.70
CA THR A 468 11.15 -17.52 12.26
C THR A 468 10.08 -16.45 11.98
N ARG A 469 10.46 -15.28 11.44
CA ARG A 469 9.54 -14.13 11.25
C ARG A 469 8.31 -14.48 10.41
N HIS A 470 8.46 -15.24 9.33
CA HIS A 470 7.38 -15.55 8.39
C HIS A 470 6.72 -16.92 8.58
N GLY A 471 6.95 -17.54 9.74
CA GLY A 471 6.47 -18.89 10.05
C GLY A 471 7.31 -19.99 9.42
N GLY A 472 7.87 -20.87 10.26
CA GLY A 472 8.75 -21.97 9.84
C GLY A 472 10.19 -21.80 10.32
N GLU A 473 11.11 -22.56 9.73
CA GLU A 473 12.57 -22.52 9.95
C GLU A 473 13.28 -22.04 8.68
N ARG A 474 12.81 -20.93 8.09
CA ARG A 474 13.29 -20.39 6.82
C ARG A 474 13.41 -18.87 6.91
N ALA A 475 14.42 -18.32 6.27
CA ALA A 475 14.59 -16.88 6.10
C ALA A 475 14.45 -16.50 4.63
N ASN A 476 14.05 -15.25 4.34
CA ASN A 476 14.18 -14.75 2.98
C ASN A 476 15.65 -14.43 2.70
N TYR A 477 16.17 -15.08 1.66
CA TYR A 477 17.49 -14.82 1.12
C TYR A 477 17.36 -14.29 -0.29
N VAL A 478 18.29 -13.41 -0.66
CA VAL A 478 18.46 -12.92 -2.02
C VAL A 478 19.89 -13.20 -2.44
N PHE A 479 20.04 -13.69 -3.67
CA PHE A 479 21.32 -14.08 -4.22
C PHE A 479 21.79 -13.06 -5.27
N THR A 480 23.05 -13.15 -5.68
CA THR A 480 23.67 -12.10 -6.51
C THR A 480 23.25 -12.13 -7.98
N ASP A 481 22.52 -13.14 -8.43
CA ASP A 481 21.77 -13.13 -9.70
C ASP A 481 20.37 -12.46 -9.59
N GLY A 482 19.99 -11.99 -8.40
CA GLY A 482 18.72 -11.32 -8.12
C GLY A 482 17.58 -12.25 -7.69
N HIS A 483 17.73 -13.58 -7.71
CA HIS A 483 16.65 -14.44 -7.23
C HIS A 483 16.47 -14.31 -5.71
N ALA A 484 15.22 -14.24 -5.28
CA ALA A 484 14.84 -14.08 -3.89
C ALA A 484 13.80 -15.14 -3.49
N GLY A 485 13.92 -15.67 -2.28
CA GLY A 485 12.92 -16.62 -1.79
C GLY A 485 13.15 -17.05 -0.34
N PRO A 486 12.14 -17.72 0.26
CA PRO A 486 12.30 -18.35 1.55
C PRO A 486 13.16 -19.62 1.40
N HIS A 487 14.29 -19.66 2.10
CA HIS A 487 15.20 -20.81 2.12
C HIS A 487 15.50 -21.27 3.55
N PRO A 488 15.63 -22.58 3.82
CA PRO A 488 16.27 -23.05 5.03
C PRO A 488 17.75 -22.63 5.01
N PHE A 489 18.36 -22.46 6.18
CA PHE A 489 19.77 -22.07 6.26
C PHE A 489 20.71 -23.03 5.50
N SER A 490 20.41 -24.33 5.50
CA SER A 490 21.17 -25.37 4.77
C SER A 490 21.20 -25.16 3.24
N ASP A 491 20.26 -24.41 2.67
CA ASP A 491 20.29 -24.02 1.25
C ASP A 491 21.29 -22.89 0.97
N THR A 492 21.86 -22.27 2.01
CA THR A 492 22.79 -21.15 1.88
C THR A 492 24.17 -21.44 2.46
N TRP A 493 24.34 -22.54 3.20
CA TRP A 493 25.58 -22.85 3.90
C TRP A 493 25.85 -24.36 3.93
N VAL A 494 27.11 -24.75 3.72
CA VAL A 494 27.59 -26.13 3.81
C VAL A 494 28.93 -26.12 4.55
N GLN A 495 29.08 -27.01 5.54
CA GLN A 495 30.37 -27.33 6.14
C GLN A 495 30.61 -28.84 6.10
N VAL A 496 31.76 -29.24 5.55
CA VAL A 496 32.20 -30.62 5.57
C VAL A 496 32.86 -30.88 6.94
N VAL A 497 32.33 -31.85 7.68
CA VAL A 497 32.81 -32.21 9.02
C VAL A 497 34.29 -32.62 8.96
N GLY A 498 35.14 -31.90 9.68
CA GLY A 498 36.58 -32.16 9.74
C GLY A 498 37.43 -31.37 8.73
N GLU A 499 36.81 -30.61 7.82
CA GLU A 499 37.50 -29.67 6.94
C GLU A 499 37.39 -28.25 7.49
N THR A 500 38.44 -27.45 7.30
CA THR A 500 38.33 -26.00 7.51
C THR A 500 37.26 -25.48 6.54
N PRO A 501 36.30 -24.65 6.96
CA PRO A 501 35.25 -24.16 6.07
C PRO A 501 35.87 -23.49 4.84
N SER A 502 35.09 -23.48 3.77
CA SER A 502 35.29 -22.70 2.54
C SER A 502 36.26 -21.53 2.71
N ARG A 503 37.30 -21.46 1.87
CA ARG A 503 38.15 -20.26 1.84
C ARG A 503 37.42 -19.02 1.34
N ASN A 504 36.26 -19.17 0.70
CA ASN A 504 35.52 -18.05 0.14
C ASN A 504 34.63 -17.41 1.20
N TRP A 505 35.01 -16.21 1.67
CA TRP A 505 34.29 -15.58 2.79
C TRP A 505 32.96 -14.95 2.37
N TYR A 506 32.73 -14.71 1.07
CA TYR A 506 31.46 -14.20 0.55
C TYR A 506 30.53 -15.31 0.03
N ASP A 507 31.05 -16.47 -0.40
CA ASP A 507 30.24 -17.62 -0.84
C ASP A 507 30.40 -18.81 0.13
N PRO A 508 29.54 -18.92 1.16
CA PRO A 508 29.58 -20.01 2.13
C PRO A 508 29.32 -21.42 1.56
N LYS A 509 29.01 -21.56 0.26
CA LYS A 509 28.86 -22.86 -0.42
C LYS A 509 30.00 -23.20 -1.38
N ALA A 510 30.85 -22.25 -1.74
CA ALA A 510 32.03 -22.52 -2.55
C ALA A 510 33.10 -23.22 -1.69
N PRO A 511 33.94 -24.13 -2.23
CA PRO A 511 35.04 -24.76 -1.48
C PRO A 511 36.21 -23.81 -1.17
#